data_AF-G4N8J2-F1
#
_entry.id   AF-G4N8J2-F1
#
_cell.length_a   1.000
_cell.length_b   1.000
_cell.length_c   1.000
_cell.angle_alpha   90.00
_cell.angle_beta   90.00
_cell.angle_gamma   90.00
#
_symmetry.space_group_name_H-M   'P 1'
#
loop_
_entity.id
_entity.type
_entity.pdbx_description
1 polymer ?
#
loop_
_entity_poly.entity_id
_entity_poly.type
_entity_poly.pdbx_seq_one_letter_code
_entity_poly.pdbx_strand_id
1 'polypeptide(L)'
;MAPTDYHRLSEDLDNVSITNDEKYEPPKKKSRVKRAGGVLAAALSLGLYTAAVLYYAQEVIHKPYCPRFAASDTVHLWDQVGYKPMGFNPATPHHSDGFLGKPNPELDRNWRKLLLTFSSRLPDSEAQKLGDSNDAIPFDDGKGGYVGGIAVVHNLHCINYIYQTIHEDYYFPNITDKGKAKQRSHLTHCLHHLLGSSKCQADMTPVLLHWSADDYIPVLRWDGVQRSCVDWERLMSWGEEHSMVHSETMSSVSHMKHPIFGNFLDEHGKFVEHNVEGVVDFEEFSQREDYKKWAREQGIGTGKEDAERFLEEFAREQNKQH
;
A
#
# COMPACT_ATOMS: atom_id res chain seq x y z
N MET A 1 -81.74 -55.45 -46.30
CA MET A 1 -82.74 -54.49 -45.79
C MET A 1 -83.49 -55.17 -44.66
N ALA A 2 -83.65 -54.46 -43.53
CA ALA A 2 -84.34 -54.83 -42.28
C ALA A 2 -83.59 -55.81 -41.33
N PRO A 3 -83.84 -55.77 -40.00
CA PRO A 3 -83.12 -54.93 -39.03
C PRO A 3 -82.51 -55.70 -37.83
N THR A 4 -81.70 -54.99 -37.05
CA THR A 4 -81.07 -55.36 -35.77
C THR A 4 -82.03 -55.90 -34.71
N ASP A 5 -81.61 -56.98 -34.03
CA ASP A 5 -82.21 -57.44 -32.77
C ASP A 5 -81.18 -57.30 -31.63
N TYR A 6 -81.50 -56.45 -30.66
CA TYR A 6 -80.67 -56.18 -29.48
C TYR A 6 -81.01 -57.17 -28.38
N HIS A 7 -80.21 -58.23 -28.23
CA HIS A 7 -80.27 -59.08 -27.05
C HIS A 7 -79.43 -58.50 -25.92
N ARG A 8 -80.15 -58.20 -24.83
CA ARG A 8 -79.68 -57.78 -23.50
C ARG A 8 -78.84 -58.91 -22.88
N LEU A 9 -77.53 -58.72 -22.80
CA LEU A 9 -76.62 -59.55 -21.98
C LEU A 9 -76.32 -58.79 -20.69
N SER A 10 -77.19 -58.93 -19.68
CA SER A 10 -77.01 -58.34 -18.36
C SER A 10 -76.88 -59.39 -17.25
N GLU A 11 -76.43 -60.61 -17.54
CA GLU A 11 -76.41 -61.69 -16.54
C GLU A 11 -75.14 -62.58 -16.55
N ASP A 12 -73.98 -62.07 -16.97
CA ASP A 12 -72.74 -62.87 -16.98
C ASP A 12 -71.49 -62.15 -16.43
N LEU A 13 -71.64 -61.30 -15.39
CA LEU A 13 -70.49 -60.66 -14.72
C LEU A 13 -70.26 -61.09 -13.26
N ASP A 14 -71.07 -62.00 -12.72
CA ASP A 14 -70.94 -62.43 -11.32
C ASP A 14 -69.99 -63.62 -11.11
N ASN A 15 -69.19 -64.03 -12.11
CA ASN A 15 -68.31 -65.19 -11.93
C ASN A 15 -66.95 -65.11 -12.64
N VAL A 16 -66.20 -64.05 -12.37
CA VAL A 16 -64.74 -64.04 -12.60
C VAL A 16 -64.03 -63.90 -11.25
N SER A 17 -63.83 -65.02 -10.56
CA SER A 17 -62.76 -65.11 -9.56
C SER A 17 -61.44 -65.37 -10.29
N ILE A 18 -60.67 -64.32 -10.55
CA ILE A 18 -59.25 -64.45 -10.87
C ILE A 18 -58.47 -63.84 -9.72
N THR A 19 -57.98 -64.74 -8.87
CA THR A 19 -56.95 -64.54 -7.86
C THR A 19 -55.67 -64.07 -8.54
N ASN A 20 -55.37 -62.78 -8.47
CA ASN A 20 -54.02 -62.25 -8.64
C ASN A 20 -53.77 -61.23 -7.53
N ASP A 21 -53.54 -61.74 -6.32
CA ASP A 21 -52.85 -60.99 -5.26
C ASP A 21 -51.36 -60.89 -5.65
N GLU A 22 -51.05 -60.14 -6.70
CA GLU A 22 -49.73 -59.51 -6.76
C GLU A 22 -49.73 -58.43 -5.68
N LYS A 23 -49.22 -58.84 -4.52
CA LYS A 23 -49.03 -58.00 -3.35
C LYS A 23 -48.22 -56.79 -3.77
N TYR A 24 -48.87 -55.66 -3.99
CA TYR A 24 -48.20 -54.39 -4.26
C TYR A 24 -47.27 -54.07 -3.08
N GLU A 25 -45.97 -54.32 -3.24
CA GLU A 25 -44.97 -53.88 -2.27
C GLU A 25 -44.73 -52.38 -2.51
N PRO A 26 -45.16 -51.50 -1.58
CA PRO A 26 -44.86 -50.09 -1.73
C PRO A 26 -43.34 -49.89 -1.73
N PRO A 27 -42.79 -49.08 -2.65
CA PRO A 27 -41.36 -48.89 -2.75
C PRO A 27 -40.80 -48.46 -1.40
N LYS A 28 -39.81 -49.19 -0.87
CA LYS A 28 -39.17 -48.93 0.43
C LYS A 28 -38.86 -47.44 0.54
N LYS A 29 -39.55 -46.72 1.43
CA LYS A 29 -39.33 -45.29 1.67
C LYS A 29 -37.86 -45.08 2.03
N LYS A 30 -37.08 -44.50 1.11
CA LYS A 30 -35.67 -44.15 1.35
C LYS A 30 -35.60 -43.35 2.65
N SER A 31 -34.77 -43.79 3.58
CA SER A 31 -34.60 -43.15 4.90
C SER A 31 -34.38 -41.65 4.74
N ARG A 32 -35.17 -40.84 5.47
CA ARG A 32 -35.05 -39.37 5.47
C ARG A 32 -33.62 -38.92 5.80
N VAL A 33 -32.91 -39.68 6.62
CA VAL A 33 -31.49 -39.45 6.97
C VAL A 33 -30.57 -39.60 5.75
N LYS A 34 -30.79 -40.62 4.90
CA LYS A 34 -29.99 -40.80 3.68
C LYS A 34 -30.25 -39.69 2.65
N ARG A 35 -31.50 -39.20 2.56
CA ARG A 35 -31.83 -38.03 1.73
C ARG A 35 -31.18 -36.75 2.26
N ALA A 36 -31.28 -36.51 3.57
CA ALA A 36 -30.65 -35.35 4.22
C ALA A 36 -29.13 -35.38 4.05
N GLY A 37 -28.47 -36.53 4.23
CA GLY A 37 -27.04 -36.68 4.00
C GLY A 37 -26.62 -36.44 2.55
N GLY A 38 -27.40 -36.90 1.57
CA GLY A 38 -27.15 -36.62 0.16
C GLY A 38 -27.28 -35.14 -0.21
N VAL A 39 -28.28 -34.44 0.35
CA VAL A 39 -28.43 -32.99 0.19
C VAL A 39 -27.25 -32.24 0.83
N LEU A 40 -26.83 -32.65 2.02
CA LEU A 40 -25.71 -32.03 2.73
C LEU A 40 -24.38 -32.21 1.96
N ALA A 41 -24.12 -33.42 1.44
CA ALA A 41 -22.95 -33.69 0.61
C ALA A 41 -22.97 -32.87 -0.68
N ALA A 42 -24.12 -32.77 -1.36
CA ALA A 42 -24.25 -31.92 -2.55
C ALA A 42 -24.01 -30.44 -2.24
N ALA A 43 -24.53 -29.95 -1.10
CA ALA A 43 -24.30 -28.58 -0.66
C ALA A 43 -22.82 -28.30 -0.33
N LEU A 44 -22.15 -29.23 0.36
CA LEU A 44 -20.72 -29.12 0.65
C LEU A 44 -19.86 -29.17 -0.62
N SER A 45 -20.17 -30.07 -1.55
CA SER A 45 -19.49 -30.14 -2.85
C SER A 45 -19.68 -28.88 -3.67
N LEU A 46 -20.90 -28.31 -3.67
CA LEU A 46 -21.16 -27.02 -4.33
C LEU A 46 -20.38 -25.90 -3.65
N GLY A 47 -20.36 -25.85 -2.31
CA GLY A 47 -19.60 -24.85 -1.55
C GLY A 47 -18.10 -24.90 -1.84
N LEU A 48 -17.51 -26.11 -1.85
CA LEU A 48 -16.10 -26.31 -2.20
C LEU A 48 -15.81 -25.92 -3.65
N TYR A 49 -16.68 -26.32 -4.58
CA TYR A 49 -16.54 -25.94 -5.99
C TYR A 49 -16.59 -24.43 -6.17
N THR A 50 -17.57 -23.75 -5.56
CA THR A 50 -17.68 -22.29 -5.60
C THR A 50 -16.45 -21.62 -4.99
N ALA A 51 -15.98 -22.08 -3.82
CA ALA A 51 -14.77 -21.53 -3.21
C ALA A 51 -13.53 -21.70 -4.09
N ALA A 52 -13.36 -22.87 -4.73
CA ALA A 52 -12.27 -23.13 -5.67
C ALA A 52 -12.35 -22.25 -6.92
N VAL A 53 -13.55 -22.05 -7.48
CA VAL A 53 -13.77 -21.15 -8.62
C VAL A 53 -13.47 -19.70 -8.24
N LEU A 54 -13.91 -19.25 -7.06
CA LEU A 54 -13.63 -17.89 -6.59
C LEU A 54 -12.13 -17.68 -6.34
N TYR A 55 -11.46 -18.65 -5.71
CA TYR A 55 -10.01 -18.61 -5.52
C TYR A 55 -9.27 -18.57 -6.86
N TYR A 56 -9.63 -19.43 -7.82
CA TYR A 56 -9.05 -19.41 -9.16
C TYR A 56 -9.30 -18.09 -9.88
N ALA A 57 -10.54 -17.58 -9.83
CA ALA A 57 -10.88 -16.29 -10.41
C ALA A 57 -10.05 -15.16 -9.77
N GLN A 58 -9.88 -15.16 -8.46
CA GLN A 58 -9.08 -14.16 -7.77
C GLN A 58 -7.59 -14.25 -8.16
N GLU A 59 -6.97 -15.42 -7.98
CA GLU A 59 -5.52 -15.61 -8.14
C GLU A 59 -5.06 -15.57 -9.61
N VAL A 60 -5.82 -16.20 -10.50
CA VAL A 60 -5.39 -16.40 -11.89
C VAL A 60 -5.99 -15.36 -12.82
N ILE A 61 -7.24 -14.95 -12.59
CA ILE A 61 -7.92 -14.00 -13.47
C ILE A 61 -7.74 -12.56 -12.96
N HIS A 62 -7.98 -12.25 -11.69
CA HIS A 62 -8.07 -10.85 -11.26
C HIS A 62 -6.73 -10.26 -10.80
N LYS A 63 -5.93 -10.99 -10.00
CA LYS A 63 -4.63 -10.49 -9.51
C LYS A 63 -3.69 -9.98 -10.61
N PRO A 64 -3.57 -10.62 -11.79
CA PRO A 64 -2.68 -10.12 -12.85
C PRO A 64 -3.13 -8.81 -13.50
N TYR A 65 -4.44 -8.50 -13.49
CA TYR A 65 -5.00 -7.37 -14.24
C TYR A 65 -5.56 -6.25 -13.34
N CYS A 66 -5.63 -6.47 -12.03
CA CYS A 66 -6.19 -5.52 -11.09
C CYS A 66 -5.19 -5.24 -9.95
N PRO A 67 -4.51 -4.08 -9.97
CA PRO A 67 -3.55 -3.70 -8.94
C PRO A 67 -4.11 -3.79 -7.51
N ARG A 68 -5.41 -3.51 -7.34
CA ARG A 68 -6.13 -3.62 -6.06
C ARG A 68 -6.11 -5.04 -5.47
N PHE A 69 -6.17 -6.09 -6.30
CA PHE A 69 -6.10 -7.48 -5.82
C PHE A 69 -4.67 -7.99 -5.67
N ALA A 70 -3.70 -7.35 -6.35
CA ALA A 70 -2.29 -7.68 -6.25
C ALA A 70 -1.61 -7.03 -5.03
N ALA A 71 -2.07 -5.85 -4.60
CA ALA A 71 -1.54 -5.13 -3.45
C ALA A 71 -2.07 -5.68 -2.11
N SER A 72 -1.20 -5.74 -1.09
CA SER A 72 -1.66 -5.82 0.30
C SER A 72 -2.35 -4.51 0.66
N ASP A 73 -3.55 -4.58 1.24
CA ASP A 73 -4.30 -3.40 1.68
C ASP A 73 -5.21 -3.74 2.87
N THR A 74 -4.64 -3.94 4.05
CA THR A 74 -5.45 -4.15 5.27
C THR A 74 -5.88 -2.87 5.94
N VAL A 75 -5.24 -1.75 5.56
CA VAL A 75 -5.70 -0.40 5.93
C VAL A 75 -6.87 0.08 5.07
N HIS A 76 -7.35 -0.74 4.13
CA HIS A 76 -8.49 -0.43 3.27
C HIS A 76 -8.32 0.88 2.49
N LEU A 77 -7.08 1.23 2.11
CA LEU A 77 -6.76 2.42 1.36
C LEU A 77 -7.41 2.39 -0.04
N TRP A 78 -7.48 1.22 -0.68
CA TRP A 78 -8.21 1.07 -1.95
C TRP A 78 -9.73 1.23 -1.79
N ASP A 79 -10.27 1.17 -0.57
CA ASP A 79 -11.68 1.50 -0.31
C ASP A 79 -11.90 3.00 -0.17
N GLN A 80 -10.85 3.75 0.19
CA GLN A 80 -10.89 5.23 0.26
C GLN A 80 -10.62 5.89 -1.10
N VAL A 81 -9.97 5.16 -2.01
CA VAL A 81 -9.58 5.69 -3.33
C VAL A 81 -10.69 5.50 -4.35
N GLY A 82 -11.21 6.63 -4.85
CA GLY A 82 -12.01 6.67 -6.08
C GLY A 82 -11.13 6.91 -7.32
N TYR A 83 -11.65 6.60 -8.50
CA TYR A 83 -11.01 6.98 -9.77
C TYR A 83 -11.93 7.90 -10.56
N LYS A 84 -11.34 8.94 -11.16
CA LYS A 84 -12.04 9.83 -12.08
C LYS A 84 -11.22 10.04 -13.36
N PRO A 85 -11.88 10.12 -14.52
CA PRO A 85 -11.21 10.55 -15.73
C PRO A 85 -10.74 11.99 -15.54
N MET A 86 -9.46 12.23 -15.82
CA MET A 86 -8.87 13.56 -15.83
C MET A 86 -8.16 13.77 -17.16
N GLY A 87 -8.41 14.93 -17.77
CA GLY A 87 -7.64 15.37 -18.93
C GLY A 87 -6.21 15.73 -18.52
N PHE A 88 -5.26 15.53 -19.43
CA PHE A 88 -3.93 16.09 -19.23
C PHE A 88 -3.96 17.61 -19.36
N ASN A 89 -3.30 18.33 -18.45
CA ASN A 89 -3.01 19.74 -18.63
C ASN A 89 -1.66 19.88 -19.35
N PRO A 90 -1.62 20.26 -20.65
CA PRO A 90 -0.36 20.41 -21.39
C PRO A 90 0.45 21.62 -20.96
N ALA A 91 -0.15 22.55 -20.19
CA ALA A 91 0.54 23.75 -19.78
C ALA A 91 1.69 23.43 -18.82
N THR A 92 2.88 23.91 -19.14
CA THR A 92 3.98 24.02 -18.18
C THR A 92 3.47 24.81 -16.98
N PRO A 93 3.75 24.38 -15.73
CA PRO A 93 3.36 25.12 -14.54
C PRO A 93 3.71 26.60 -14.67
N HIS A 94 2.71 27.46 -14.65
CA HIS A 94 2.92 28.90 -14.71
C HIS A 94 3.51 29.40 -13.40
N HIS A 95 4.03 30.63 -13.38
CA HIS A 95 4.62 31.21 -12.16
C HIS A 95 3.70 31.22 -10.94
N SER A 96 2.38 31.13 -11.14
CA SER A 96 1.34 31.07 -10.12
C SER A 96 0.87 29.65 -9.76
N ASP A 97 1.54 28.60 -10.25
CA ASP A 97 1.19 27.22 -9.87
C ASP A 97 1.42 26.99 -8.36
N GLY A 98 0.46 26.31 -7.72
CA GLY A 98 0.42 26.15 -6.27
C GLY A 98 1.51 25.23 -5.71
N PHE A 99 2.21 24.46 -6.54
CA PHE A 99 3.24 23.51 -6.15
C PHE A 99 4.55 23.64 -6.95
N LEU A 100 4.49 24.07 -8.21
CA LEU A 100 5.64 24.10 -9.12
C LEU A 100 5.91 25.50 -9.72
N GLY A 101 5.28 26.55 -9.16
CA GLY A 101 5.46 27.93 -9.58
C GLY A 101 6.77 28.55 -9.11
N LYS A 102 6.86 29.88 -9.07
CA LYS A 102 8.04 30.57 -8.50
C LYS A 102 8.11 30.30 -6.98
N PRO A 103 9.27 29.92 -6.41
CA PRO A 103 9.40 29.66 -4.98
C PRO A 103 8.87 30.83 -4.13
N ASN A 104 8.01 30.50 -3.17
CA ASN A 104 7.42 31.47 -2.26
C ASN A 104 6.84 30.76 -1.02
N PRO A 105 6.58 31.51 0.08
CA PRO A 105 6.09 30.92 1.33
C PRO A 105 4.71 30.24 1.25
N GLU A 106 3.87 30.60 0.29
CA GLU A 106 2.56 29.96 0.09
C GLU A 106 2.71 28.58 -0.55
N LEU A 107 3.54 28.48 -1.58
CA LEU A 107 3.91 27.22 -2.20
C LEU A 107 4.56 26.27 -1.19
N ASP A 108 5.44 26.78 -0.32
CA ASP A 108 6.04 25.99 0.76
C ASP A 108 5.01 25.50 1.78
N ARG A 109 3.95 26.28 2.05
CA ARG A 109 2.84 25.84 2.91
C ARG A 109 2.05 24.72 2.23
N ASN A 110 1.81 24.83 0.93
CA ASN A 110 1.09 23.82 0.15
C ASN A 110 1.84 22.49 0.17
N TRP A 111 3.15 22.50 -0.11
CA TRP A 111 3.98 21.30 0.00
C TRP A 111 4.03 20.74 1.41
N ARG A 112 4.22 21.58 2.43
CA ARG A 112 4.21 21.13 3.83
C ARG A 112 2.90 20.42 4.16
N LYS A 113 1.75 21.03 3.83
CA LYS A 113 0.43 20.41 4.05
C LYS A 113 0.30 19.08 3.32
N LEU A 114 0.74 19.02 2.06
CA LEU A 114 0.67 17.81 1.25
C LEU A 114 1.54 16.67 1.79
N LEU A 115 2.66 17.00 2.44
CA LEU A 115 3.62 16.03 2.96
C LEU A 115 3.41 15.68 4.45
N LEU A 116 2.43 16.28 5.14
CA LEU A 116 2.11 15.94 6.54
C LEU A 116 1.72 14.45 6.71
N THR A 117 1.25 13.83 5.64
CA THR A 117 0.80 12.43 5.60
C THR A 117 1.95 11.46 5.31
N PHE A 118 3.19 11.96 5.26
CA PHE A 118 4.37 11.12 5.03
C PHE A 118 4.61 10.14 6.17
N SER A 119 4.18 10.52 7.38
CA SER A 119 4.35 9.72 8.59
C SER A 119 3.00 9.51 9.27
N SER A 120 2.46 8.32 9.07
CA SER A 120 1.14 7.90 9.52
C SER A 120 1.23 6.67 10.41
N ARG A 121 0.19 6.45 11.21
CA ARG A 121 0.03 5.22 11.99
C ARG A 121 -0.43 4.08 11.09
N LEU A 122 0.39 3.03 11.01
CA LEU A 122 0.01 1.76 10.44
C LEU A 122 -0.45 0.81 11.55
N PRO A 123 -1.58 0.10 11.40
CA PRO A 123 -2.02 -0.88 12.38
C PRO A 123 -1.07 -2.08 12.38
N ASP A 124 -1.01 -2.79 13.52
CA ASP A 124 -0.19 -3.99 13.71
C ASP A 124 -0.40 -5.04 12.61
N SER A 125 -1.64 -5.19 12.12
CA SER A 125 -1.98 -6.13 11.05
C SER A 125 -1.31 -5.82 9.71
N GLU A 126 -1.03 -4.54 9.42
CA GLU A 126 -0.32 -4.15 8.21
C GLU A 126 1.19 -4.30 8.42
N ALA A 127 1.71 -3.87 9.58
CA ALA A 127 3.13 -3.97 9.90
C ALA A 127 3.65 -5.42 9.82
N GLN A 128 2.90 -6.39 10.37
CA GLN A 128 3.25 -7.82 10.33
C GLN A 128 3.30 -8.39 8.90
N LYS A 129 2.57 -7.79 7.94
CA LYS A 129 2.57 -8.24 6.54
C LYS A 129 3.73 -7.66 5.73
N LEU A 130 4.24 -6.51 6.15
CA LEU A 130 5.37 -5.85 5.49
C LEU A 130 6.71 -6.54 5.80
N GLY A 131 6.74 -7.45 6.77
CA GLY A 131 7.92 -8.24 7.11
C GLY A 131 8.10 -8.33 8.61
N ASP A 132 9.36 -8.51 9.04
CA ASP A 132 9.70 -8.61 10.45
C ASP A 132 9.47 -7.25 11.13
N SER A 133 8.33 -7.12 11.84
CA SER A 133 7.96 -5.90 12.56
C SER A 133 8.91 -5.55 13.71
N ASN A 134 9.88 -6.43 13.98
CA ASN A 134 10.91 -6.28 15.00
C ASN A 134 11.66 -4.95 14.87
N ASP A 135 11.96 -4.50 13.65
CA ASP A 135 12.66 -3.22 13.41
C ASP A 135 11.72 -2.02 13.18
N ALA A 136 10.40 -2.23 13.22
CA ALA A 136 9.43 -1.16 13.01
C ALA A 136 9.29 -0.30 14.29
N ILE A 137 9.17 1.02 14.12
CA ILE A 137 9.08 1.95 15.25
C ILE A 137 7.62 1.98 15.76
N PRO A 138 7.30 1.49 16.97
CA PRO A 138 5.95 1.55 17.51
C PRO A 138 5.58 2.98 17.92
N PHE A 139 4.28 3.28 17.94
CA PHE A 139 3.79 4.47 18.62
C PHE A 139 3.83 4.30 20.15
N ASP A 140 4.35 5.29 20.86
CA ASP A 140 4.55 5.26 22.32
C ASP A 140 3.37 5.83 23.13
N ASP A 141 2.21 6.04 22.50
CA ASP A 141 1.03 6.67 23.11
C ASP A 141 -0.03 5.68 23.63
N GLY A 142 0.31 4.38 23.65
CA GLY A 142 -0.56 3.31 24.15
C GLY A 142 -1.72 2.93 23.25
N LYS A 143 -1.85 3.53 22.05
CA LYS A 143 -2.92 3.19 21.09
C LYS A 143 -2.52 2.12 20.06
N GLY A 144 -1.31 1.57 20.15
CA GLY A 144 -0.80 0.51 19.27
C GLY A 144 -0.42 0.99 17.85
N GLY A 145 0.09 0.09 17.01
CA GLY A 145 0.55 0.41 15.66
C GLY A 145 1.94 1.04 15.57
N TYR A 146 2.39 1.23 14.33
CA TYR A 146 3.76 1.58 13.97
C TYR A 146 3.82 2.84 13.11
N VAL A 147 4.93 3.56 13.22
CA VAL A 147 5.27 4.67 12.34
C VAL A 147 5.56 4.12 10.95
N GLY A 148 4.75 4.51 9.98
CA GLY A 148 4.97 4.19 8.58
C GLY A 148 4.55 5.35 7.69
N GLY A 149 4.49 5.11 6.38
CA GLY A 149 4.09 6.13 5.41
C GLY A 149 3.48 5.49 4.17
N ILE A 150 2.65 6.25 3.46
CA ILE A 150 2.12 5.82 2.17
C ILE A 150 3.17 6.12 1.09
N ALA A 151 3.50 5.13 0.25
CA ALA A 151 4.52 5.26 -0.79
C ALA A 151 4.30 6.47 -1.75
N VAL A 152 3.04 6.85 -2.02
CA VAL A 152 2.74 8.02 -2.86
C VAL A 152 3.22 9.33 -2.24
N VAL A 153 3.21 9.46 -0.92
CA VAL A 153 3.68 10.66 -0.23
C VAL A 153 5.21 10.73 -0.29
N HIS A 154 5.90 9.59 -0.26
CA HIS A 154 7.34 9.54 -0.55
C HIS A 154 7.66 9.97 -1.99
N ASN A 155 6.85 9.55 -2.97
CA ASN A 155 7.01 10.03 -4.35
C ASN A 155 6.81 11.55 -4.44
N LEU A 156 5.85 12.11 -3.72
CA LEU A 156 5.61 13.56 -3.66
C LEU A 156 6.76 14.30 -2.96
N HIS A 157 7.32 13.75 -1.88
CA HIS A 157 8.54 14.26 -1.26
C HIS A 157 9.68 14.31 -2.27
N CYS A 158 9.87 13.25 -3.06
CA CYS A 158 10.88 13.19 -4.11
C CYS A 158 10.67 14.27 -5.18
N ILE A 159 9.42 14.48 -5.62
CA ILE A 159 9.08 15.55 -6.58
C ILE A 159 9.39 16.93 -6.00
N ASN A 160 8.99 17.19 -4.75
CA ASN A 160 9.30 18.44 -4.05
C ASN A 160 10.81 18.65 -3.93
N TYR A 161 11.57 17.61 -3.62
CA TYR A 161 13.02 17.69 -3.49
C TYR A 161 13.72 18.01 -4.83
N ILE A 162 13.23 17.43 -5.93
CA ILE A 162 13.67 17.79 -7.28
C ILE A 162 13.35 19.26 -7.57
N TYR A 163 12.14 19.72 -7.27
CA TYR A 163 11.73 21.11 -7.42
C TYR A 163 12.63 22.06 -6.62
N GLN A 164 12.88 21.77 -5.35
CA GLN A 164 13.77 22.56 -4.49
C GLN A 164 15.21 22.63 -5.04
N THR A 165 15.68 21.54 -5.65
CA THR A 165 17.00 21.49 -6.29
C THR A 165 17.05 22.36 -7.54
N ILE A 166 16.01 22.33 -8.38
CA ILE A 166 15.92 23.23 -9.55
C ILE A 166 15.96 24.71 -9.10
N HIS A 167 15.44 25.00 -7.92
CA HIS A 167 15.44 26.31 -7.29
C HIS A 167 16.49 26.45 -6.17
N GLU A 168 17.72 25.95 -6.41
CA GLU A 168 18.83 25.93 -5.45
C GLU A 168 19.07 27.30 -4.79
N ASP A 169 19.05 28.39 -5.57
CA ASP A 169 19.27 29.75 -5.08
C ASP A 169 18.30 30.18 -3.97
N TYR A 170 17.07 29.64 -3.98
CA TYR A 170 16.05 29.94 -2.98
C TYR A 170 16.11 29.00 -1.78
N TYR A 171 16.21 27.69 -2.04
CA TYR A 171 16.07 26.67 -0.99
C TYR A 171 17.38 26.29 -0.30
N PHE A 172 18.52 26.48 -0.97
CA PHE A 172 19.83 26.11 -0.47
C PHE A 172 20.84 27.25 -0.63
N PRO A 173 20.54 28.47 -0.13
CA PRO A 173 21.47 29.58 -0.23
C PRO A 173 22.76 29.23 0.52
N ASN A 174 23.90 29.44 -0.13
CA ASN A 174 25.24 29.17 0.42
C ASN A 174 25.54 27.68 0.72
N ILE A 175 24.92 26.75 -0.02
CA ILE A 175 25.22 25.32 0.13
C ILE A 175 26.70 25.02 -0.14
N THR A 176 27.34 24.30 0.78
CA THR A 176 28.75 23.87 0.68
C THR A 176 28.92 22.74 -0.31
N ASP A 177 30.15 22.42 -0.72
CA ASP A 177 30.41 21.27 -1.59
C ASP A 177 30.00 19.94 -0.96
N LYS A 178 30.20 19.76 0.36
CA LYS A 178 29.67 18.60 1.12
C LYS A 178 28.15 18.57 1.05
N GLY A 179 27.49 19.73 1.17
CA GLY A 179 26.04 19.87 1.01
C GLY A 179 25.55 19.49 -0.40
N LYS A 180 26.22 19.96 -1.45
CA LYS A 180 25.89 19.62 -2.84
C LYS A 180 26.06 18.14 -3.14
N ALA A 181 27.11 17.52 -2.61
CA ALA A 181 27.31 16.07 -2.73
C ALA A 181 26.14 15.30 -2.09
N LYS A 182 25.71 15.71 -0.90
CA LYS A 182 24.53 15.14 -0.23
C LYS A 182 23.26 15.32 -1.05
N GLN A 183 23.04 16.52 -1.60
CA GLN A 183 21.88 16.80 -2.45
C GLN A 183 21.82 15.90 -3.69
N ARG A 184 22.95 15.69 -4.37
CA ARG A 184 23.05 14.80 -5.53
C ARG A 184 22.73 13.34 -5.19
N SER A 185 23.19 12.86 -4.04
CA SER A 185 22.88 11.50 -3.58
C SER A 185 21.38 11.33 -3.34
N HIS A 186 20.77 12.28 -2.60
CA HIS A 186 19.34 12.24 -2.31
C HIS A 186 18.52 12.35 -3.60
N LEU A 187 18.92 13.17 -4.58
CA LEU A 187 18.28 13.17 -5.91
C LEU A 187 18.36 11.82 -6.62
N THR A 188 19.50 11.13 -6.51
CA THR A 188 19.68 9.80 -7.10
C THR A 188 18.72 8.78 -6.47
N HIS A 189 18.58 8.81 -5.15
CA HIS A 189 17.57 8.05 -4.40
C HIS A 189 16.14 8.39 -4.85
N CYS A 190 15.81 9.69 -4.94
CA CYS A 190 14.52 10.16 -5.41
C CYS A 190 14.19 9.62 -6.80
N LEU A 191 15.12 9.72 -7.75
CA LEU A 191 14.95 9.21 -9.11
C LEU A 191 14.81 7.69 -9.15
N HIS A 192 15.55 6.96 -8.30
CA HIS A 192 15.41 5.51 -8.19
C HIS A 192 14.01 5.11 -7.72
N HIS A 193 13.50 5.75 -6.67
CA HIS A 193 12.16 5.47 -6.15
C HIS A 193 11.04 5.89 -7.10
N LEU A 194 11.17 7.05 -7.75
CA LEU A 194 10.21 7.49 -8.75
C LEU A 194 10.18 6.53 -9.95
N LEU A 195 11.35 6.06 -10.41
CA LEU A 195 11.43 5.06 -11.47
C LEU A 195 10.78 3.73 -11.06
N GLY A 196 11.03 3.26 -9.84
CA GLY A 196 10.40 2.05 -9.30
C GLY A 196 8.88 2.19 -9.23
N SER A 197 8.39 3.31 -8.69
CA SER A 197 6.97 3.64 -8.62
C SER A 197 6.31 3.71 -10.00
N SER A 198 6.94 4.36 -10.99
CA SER A 198 6.42 4.42 -12.36
C SER A 198 6.37 3.05 -13.04
N LYS A 199 7.30 2.14 -12.72
CA LYS A 199 7.25 0.75 -13.23
C LYS A 199 6.13 -0.05 -12.58
N CYS A 200 5.93 0.09 -11.27
CA CYS A 200 4.84 -0.58 -10.56
C CYS A 200 3.45 -0.05 -10.95
N GLN A 201 3.35 1.26 -11.22
CA GLN A 201 2.12 1.95 -11.56
C GLN A 201 2.24 2.56 -12.96
N ALA A 202 2.46 1.70 -13.96
CA ALA A 202 2.67 2.12 -15.34
C ALA A 202 1.43 2.81 -15.92
N ASP A 203 1.60 4.04 -16.43
CA ASP A 203 0.56 4.75 -17.17
C ASP A 203 0.48 4.19 -18.60
N MET A 204 -0.56 3.40 -18.86
CA MET A 204 -0.81 2.79 -20.17
C MET A 204 -1.62 3.69 -21.11
N THR A 205 -1.85 4.95 -20.76
CA THR A 205 -2.60 5.89 -21.59
C THR A 205 -1.84 6.16 -22.89
N PRO A 206 -2.42 5.87 -24.07
CA PRO A 206 -1.75 6.11 -25.33
C PRO A 206 -1.61 7.61 -25.60
N VAL A 207 -0.46 7.99 -26.16
CA VAL A 207 -0.14 9.37 -26.54
C VAL A 207 0.30 9.40 -28.00
N LEU A 208 -0.07 10.45 -28.71
CA LEU A 208 0.36 10.66 -30.09
C LEU A 208 1.54 11.61 -30.14
N LEU A 209 2.31 11.51 -31.22
CA LEU A 209 3.30 12.52 -31.59
C LEU A 209 2.69 13.49 -32.62
N HIS A 210 3.15 14.73 -32.61
CA HIS A 210 2.81 15.73 -33.61
C HIS A 210 3.99 16.64 -33.91
N TRP A 211 3.92 17.33 -35.05
CA TRP A 211 4.90 18.34 -35.43
C TRP A 211 4.54 19.68 -34.78
N SER A 212 5.53 20.33 -34.17
CA SER A 212 5.47 21.71 -33.68
C SER A 212 6.25 22.61 -34.63
N ALA A 213 5.93 23.90 -34.66
CA ALA A 213 6.72 24.89 -35.42
C ALA A 213 8.05 25.22 -34.74
N ASP A 214 8.14 25.03 -33.42
CA ASP A 214 9.27 25.43 -32.59
C ASP A 214 10.33 24.33 -32.45
N ASP A 215 10.01 23.10 -32.88
CA ASP A 215 10.87 21.92 -32.71
C ASP A 215 11.15 21.24 -34.05
N TYR A 216 12.40 20.80 -34.24
CA TYR A 216 12.83 20.04 -35.42
C TYR A 216 12.57 18.53 -35.28
N ILE A 217 12.04 18.08 -34.15
CA ILE A 217 11.63 16.71 -33.85
C ILE A 217 10.15 16.68 -33.45
N PRO A 218 9.42 15.57 -33.68
CA PRO A 218 8.03 15.49 -33.25
C PRO A 218 7.93 15.44 -31.72
N VAL A 219 6.92 16.12 -31.17
CA VAL A 219 6.69 16.24 -29.72
C VAL A 219 5.38 15.57 -29.31
N LEU A 220 5.26 15.22 -28.04
CA LEU A 220 4.05 14.58 -27.48
C LEU A 220 2.85 15.51 -27.60
N ARG A 221 1.74 14.99 -28.13
CA ARG A 221 0.44 15.63 -28.13
C ARG A 221 -0.34 15.14 -26.91
N TRP A 222 -0.56 16.03 -25.96
CA TRP A 222 -1.35 15.74 -24.78
C TRP A 222 -2.81 16.18 -24.87
N ASP A 223 -3.16 17.03 -25.85
CA ASP A 223 -4.53 17.49 -26.04
C ASP A 223 -5.49 16.32 -26.27
N GLY A 224 -6.55 16.28 -25.46
CA GLY A 224 -7.57 15.22 -25.52
C GLY A 224 -7.15 13.90 -24.87
N VAL A 225 -5.94 13.79 -24.31
CA VAL A 225 -5.51 12.60 -23.55
C VAL A 225 -6.29 12.54 -22.23
N GLN A 226 -6.99 11.42 -22.03
CA GLN A 226 -7.78 11.14 -20.82
C GLN A 226 -7.12 10.01 -20.04
N ARG A 227 -6.93 10.20 -18.74
CA ARG A 227 -6.30 9.24 -17.84
C ARG A 227 -7.21 8.99 -16.63
N SER A 228 -7.20 7.76 -16.13
CA SER A 228 -7.92 7.41 -14.90
C SER A 228 -7.04 7.71 -13.71
N CYS A 229 -7.39 8.75 -12.95
CA CYS A 229 -6.58 9.20 -11.82
C CYS A 229 -7.30 8.99 -10.50
N VAL A 230 -6.51 8.81 -9.45
CA VAL A 230 -6.99 8.73 -8.06
C VAL A 230 -7.70 10.01 -7.67
N ASP A 231 -8.82 9.88 -6.95
CA ASP A 231 -9.50 10.99 -6.31
C ASP A 231 -8.72 11.45 -5.08
N TRP A 232 -7.90 12.49 -5.28
CA TRP A 232 -6.89 12.92 -4.33
C TRP A 232 -7.44 13.41 -2.99
N GLU A 233 -8.62 14.02 -2.99
CA GLU A 233 -9.22 14.61 -1.79
C GLU A 233 -9.46 13.55 -0.69
N ARG A 234 -9.99 12.38 -1.06
CA ARG A 234 -10.25 11.29 -0.12
C ARG A 234 -8.98 10.69 0.44
N LEU A 235 -8.00 10.46 -0.43
CA LEU A 235 -6.71 9.90 -0.03
C LEU A 235 -5.98 10.83 0.95
N MET A 236 -6.00 12.13 0.68
CA MET A 236 -5.38 13.11 1.57
C MET A 236 -6.12 13.26 2.89
N SER A 237 -7.45 13.16 2.88
CA SER A 237 -8.25 13.20 4.11
C SER A 237 -7.93 12.01 5.02
N TRP A 238 -7.82 10.81 4.45
CA TRP A 238 -7.36 9.62 5.18
C TRP A 238 -5.96 9.82 5.76
N GLY A 239 -5.02 10.32 4.94
CA GLY A 239 -3.65 10.52 5.37
C GLY A 239 -3.51 11.55 6.49
N GLU A 240 -4.34 12.60 6.49
CA GLU A 240 -4.39 13.61 7.55
C GLU A 240 -4.89 13.01 8.86
N GLU A 241 -6.01 12.28 8.84
CA GLU A 241 -6.57 11.59 10.02
C GLU A 241 -5.57 10.63 10.68
N HIS A 242 -4.77 9.93 9.87
CA HIS A 242 -3.82 8.94 10.35
C HIS A 242 -2.42 9.52 10.57
N SER A 243 -2.22 10.82 10.34
CA SER A 243 -0.94 11.49 10.50
C SER A 243 -0.51 11.53 11.96
N MET A 244 0.79 11.39 12.19
CA MET A 244 1.38 11.46 13.51
C MET A 244 1.26 12.83 14.19
N VAL A 245 0.92 13.90 13.45
CA VAL A 245 0.70 15.24 14.03
C VAL A 245 -0.40 15.26 15.10
N HIS A 246 -1.28 14.26 15.11
CA HIS A 246 -2.32 14.07 16.13
C HIS A 246 -1.84 13.31 17.37
N SER A 247 -0.62 12.81 17.38
CA SER A 247 0.01 12.21 18.56
C SER A 247 0.60 13.32 19.45
N GLU A 248 0.24 13.28 20.73
CA GLU A 248 0.79 14.20 21.74
C GLU A 248 2.26 13.95 22.04
N THR A 249 2.71 12.69 21.90
CA THR A 249 4.08 12.24 22.21
C THR A 249 4.97 12.12 20.98
N MET A 250 4.39 11.84 19.80
CA MET A 250 5.11 11.61 18.54
C MET A 250 4.57 12.47 17.39
N SER A 251 4.52 13.79 17.59
CA SER A 251 3.93 14.74 16.63
C SER A 251 4.72 14.98 15.34
N SER A 252 5.99 14.53 15.27
CA SER A 252 6.86 14.65 14.10
C SER A 252 8.03 13.66 14.15
N VAL A 253 8.44 13.13 12.99
CA VAL A 253 9.68 12.35 12.84
C VAL A 253 10.90 13.13 13.31
N SER A 254 10.91 14.46 13.10
CA SER A 254 12.02 15.31 13.56
C SER A 254 12.16 15.41 15.08
N HIS A 255 11.10 15.05 15.83
CA HIS A 255 11.13 15.03 17.30
C HIS A 255 11.45 13.63 17.84
N MET A 256 11.49 12.61 16.99
CA MET A 256 11.85 11.26 17.40
C MET A 256 13.33 11.20 17.76
N LYS A 257 13.61 10.75 18.98
CA LYS A 257 14.97 10.48 19.40
C LYS A 257 15.30 9.04 19.08
N HIS A 258 16.29 8.83 18.23
CA HIS A 258 16.87 7.51 18.08
C HIS A 258 17.32 6.99 19.46
N PRO A 259 17.00 5.75 19.87
CA PRO A 259 17.29 5.25 21.22
C PRO A 259 18.76 5.39 21.64
N ILE A 260 19.65 5.27 20.66
CA ILE A 260 21.11 5.38 20.82
C ILE A 260 21.61 6.79 20.50
N PHE A 261 21.36 7.28 19.28
CA PHE A 261 21.91 8.55 18.80
C PHE A 261 21.24 9.81 19.38
N GLY A 262 20.07 9.69 19.99
CA GLY A 262 19.34 10.80 20.59
C GLY A 262 20.07 11.48 21.76
N ASN A 263 21.09 10.85 22.31
CA ASN A 263 21.96 11.42 23.35
C ASN A 263 23.11 12.27 22.79
N PHE A 264 23.34 12.21 21.47
CA PHE A 264 24.48 12.85 20.78
C PHE A 264 24.03 13.97 19.85
N LEU A 265 22.87 14.57 20.13
CA LEU A 265 22.31 15.69 19.39
C LEU A 265 23.05 16.99 19.74
N ASP A 266 23.19 17.88 18.76
CA ASP A 266 23.70 19.22 19.00
C ASP A 266 22.72 20.10 19.79
N GLU A 267 23.12 21.34 20.06
CA GLU A 267 22.30 22.35 20.77
C GLU A 267 20.97 22.70 20.07
N HIS A 268 20.80 22.28 18.81
CA HIS A 268 19.58 22.44 18.03
C HIS A 268 18.78 21.14 17.90
N GLY A 269 19.18 20.07 18.60
CA GLY A 269 18.51 18.77 18.57
C GLY A 269 18.79 17.96 17.31
N LYS A 270 19.84 18.29 16.55
CA LYS A 270 20.19 17.64 15.29
C LYS A 270 21.38 16.70 15.46
N PHE A 271 21.29 15.53 14.83
CA PHE A 271 22.42 14.60 14.74
C PHE A 271 23.30 14.98 13.55
N VAL A 272 24.55 15.39 13.83
CA VAL A 272 25.38 16.12 12.85
C VAL A 272 26.19 15.21 11.91
N GLU A 273 26.28 13.90 12.19
CA GLU A 273 27.20 12.99 11.49
C GLU A 273 26.48 11.80 10.87
N HIS A 274 25.79 12.08 9.78
CA HIS A 274 25.18 11.06 8.93
C HIS A 274 25.75 11.19 7.51
N ASN A 275 25.93 10.05 6.87
CA ASN A 275 26.21 9.95 5.46
C ASN A 275 25.08 10.55 4.61
N VAL A 276 25.26 10.48 3.30
CA VAL A 276 24.40 11.13 2.33
C VAL A 276 22.94 10.65 2.32
N GLU A 277 22.65 9.48 2.89
CA GLU A 277 21.30 8.89 3.01
C GLU A 277 20.65 9.12 4.37
N GLY A 278 21.29 9.87 5.28
CA GLY A 278 20.79 10.03 6.65
C GLY A 278 21.13 8.86 7.56
N VAL A 279 21.94 7.91 7.09
CA VAL A 279 22.50 6.82 7.89
C VAL A 279 23.73 7.34 8.61
N VAL A 280 23.95 6.95 9.86
CA VAL A 280 25.10 7.42 10.65
C VAL A 280 26.42 7.12 9.93
N ASP A 281 27.29 8.11 9.83
CA ASP A 281 28.67 7.91 9.35
C ASP A 281 29.51 7.42 10.52
N PHE A 282 29.71 6.10 10.63
CA PHE A 282 30.41 5.52 11.77
C PHE A 282 31.89 5.89 11.84
N GLU A 283 32.49 6.31 10.72
CA GLU A 283 33.86 6.78 10.71
C GLU A 283 33.97 8.12 11.43
N GLU A 284 33.07 9.07 11.11
CA GLU A 284 33.00 10.37 11.77
C GLU A 284 32.51 10.20 13.23
N PHE A 285 31.45 9.41 13.43
CA PHE A 285 30.81 9.22 14.73
C PHE A 285 31.74 8.63 15.79
N SER A 286 32.55 7.62 15.43
CA SER A 286 33.51 7.01 16.35
C SER A 286 34.61 7.96 16.83
N GLN A 287 34.83 9.07 16.11
CA GLN A 287 35.83 10.06 16.47
C GLN A 287 35.35 11.07 17.51
N ARG A 288 34.04 11.17 17.76
CA ARG A 288 33.49 12.13 18.72
C ARG A 288 33.88 11.79 20.17
N GLU A 289 34.31 12.80 20.91
CA GLU A 289 34.78 12.62 22.29
C GLU A 289 33.66 12.25 23.27
N ASP A 290 32.44 12.75 23.04
CA ASP A 290 31.27 12.39 23.84
C ASP A 290 30.85 10.92 23.61
N TYR A 291 30.89 10.44 22.37
CA TYR A 291 30.71 9.02 22.07
C TYR A 291 31.80 8.16 22.71
N LYS A 292 33.09 8.51 22.54
CA LYS A 292 34.20 7.75 23.15
C LYS A 292 34.08 7.66 24.67
N LYS A 293 33.66 8.75 25.32
CA LYS A 293 33.43 8.78 26.76
C LYS A 293 32.30 7.83 27.14
N TRP A 294 31.15 7.96 26.48
CA TRP A 294 29.99 7.11 26.70
C TRP A 294 30.32 5.62 26.46
N ALA A 295 31.00 5.28 25.37
CA ALA A 295 31.38 3.91 25.02
C ALA A 295 32.26 3.28 26.11
N ARG A 296 33.25 4.03 26.66
CA ARG A 296 34.07 3.55 27.79
C ARG A 296 33.25 3.33 29.05
N GLU A 297 32.29 4.20 29.35
CA GLU A 297 31.38 4.05 30.51
C GLU A 297 30.49 2.81 30.38
N GLN A 298 30.09 2.46 29.16
CA GLN A 298 29.33 1.24 28.85
C GLN A 298 30.20 -0.02 28.69
N GLY A 299 31.54 0.10 28.79
CA GLY A 299 32.47 -1.03 28.58
C GLY A 299 32.58 -1.49 27.12
N ILE A 300 32.22 -0.64 26.15
CA ILE A 300 32.30 -0.89 24.71
C ILE A 300 33.63 -0.32 24.18
N GLY A 301 34.19 -0.95 23.15
CA GLY A 301 35.30 -0.37 22.40
C GLY A 301 34.89 0.95 21.71
N THR A 302 35.86 1.81 21.42
CA THR A 302 35.59 3.15 20.85
C THR A 302 35.80 3.22 19.34
N GLY A 303 36.17 2.12 18.69
CA GLY A 303 36.39 2.08 17.26
C GLY A 303 35.09 2.02 16.47
N LYS A 304 35.17 2.29 15.17
CA LYS A 304 34.06 2.14 14.23
C LYS A 304 33.39 0.77 14.33
N GLU A 305 34.18 -0.30 14.25
CA GLU A 305 33.67 -1.69 14.28
C GLU A 305 32.99 -2.02 15.61
N ASP A 306 33.42 -1.40 16.71
CA ASP A 306 32.78 -1.55 18.03
C ASP A 306 31.45 -0.80 18.08
N ALA A 307 31.39 0.40 17.48
CA ALA A 307 30.16 1.18 17.33
C ALA A 307 29.13 0.42 16.50
N GLU A 308 29.52 -0.08 15.33
CA GLU A 308 28.66 -0.87 14.44
C GLU A 308 28.15 -2.13 15.14
N ARG A 309 29.06 -2.90 15.76
CA ARG A 309 28.68 -4.13 16.50
C ARG A 309 27.73 -3.84 17.66
N PHE A 310 27.97 -2.78 18.43
CA PHE A 310 27.06 -2.40 19.52
C PHE A 310 25.66 -2.08 19.00
N LEU A 311 25.53 -1.40 17.85
CA LEU A 311 24.23 -1.06 17.28
C LEU A 311 23.48 -2.30 16.80
N GLU A 312 24.19 -3.23 16.16
CA GLU A 312 23.61 -4.50 15.76
C GLU A 312 23.17 -5.36 16.95
N GLU A 313 23.92 -5.34 18.06
CA GLU A 313 23.56 -6.03 19.29
C GLU A 313 22.39 -5.34 20.00
N PHE A 314 22.41 -4.02 20.09
CA PHE A 314 21.33 -3.22 20.68
C PHE A 314 20.01 -3.43 19.92
N ALA A 315 20.04 -3.38 18.58
CA ALA A 315 18.88 -3.67 17.75
C ALA A 315 18.36 -5.09 18.02
N ARG A 316 19.25 -6.08 18.04
CA ARG A 316 18.88 -7.47 18.36
C ARG A 316 18.26 -7.63 19.75
N GLU A 317 18.73 -6.92 20.77
CA GLU A 317 18.18 -6.99 22.14
C GLU A 317 16.85 -6.27 22.28
N GLN A 318 16.66 -5.10 21.65
CA GLN A 318 15.35 -4.43 21.60
C GLN A 318 14.30 -5.34 20.96
N ASN A 319 14.67 -6.05 19.91
CA ASN A 319 13.79 -6.96 19.18
C ASN A 319 13.40 -8.21 19.97
N LYS A 320 14.12 -8.57 21.05
CA LYS A 320 13.77 -9.69 21.94
C LYS A 320 12.77 -9.31 23.03
N GLN A 321 12.58 -8.01 23.29
CA GLN A 321 11.75 -7.51 24.39
C GLN A 321 10.27 -7.33 23.99
N HIS A 322 9.92 -7.57 22.73
CA HIS A 322 8.58 -7.43 22.15
C HIS A 322 8.18 -8.70 21.40
#